data_AF-A0A5J9W230-F1
#
_entry.id   AF-A0A5J9W230-F1
#
_cell.length_a   1.000
_cell.length_b   1.000
_cell.length_c   1.000
_cell.angle_alpha   90.00
_cell.angle_beta   90.00
_cell.angle_gamma   90.00
#
_symmetry.space_group_name_H-M   'P 1'
#
loop_
_entity.id
_entity.type
_entity.pdbx_description
1 polymer ?
#
loop_
_entity_poly.entity_id
_entity_poly.type
_entity_poly.pdbx_seq_one_letter_code
_entity_poly.pdbx_strand_id
1 'polypeptide(L)'
;MTPCEAQAVLNFVYLGIGTAVVSFLQVSCWTITGERQATRIRSLYLKSVLRQDIAFFDVEMTTGQVVSRMSGDTVLVQDAIGEKVGKFLQLVATFIGGFVVAFVKGWLLSLVMLACIPPVVIAGGAVSKILTKISSKGQESYSDAGNVVEQTLGAIKTVVSFNGEKQAIASYNKLIHKAYKAAAEEGLTNGFGMGSVFFIFFSSYGLAIWYGGKLIISKGYSGGDIINILFAVMTGAMSP
;
A
#
# COMPACT_ATOMS: atom_id res chain seq x y z
N MET A 1 -4.32 -11.79 -43.60
CA MET A 1 -3.72 -10.83 -42.65
C MET A 1 -3.32 -9.61 -43.45
N THR A 2 -3.96 -8.49 -43.19
CA THR A 2 -3.66 -7.25 -43.91
C THR A 2 -2.26 -6.74 -43.50
N PRO A 3 -1.51 -6.06 -44.38
CA PRO A 3 -0.16 -5.57 -44.06
C PRO A 3 -0.13 -4.64 -42.83
N CYS A 4 -1.26 -4.01 -42.50
CA CYS A 4 -1.41 -3.15 -41.32
C CYS A 4 -1.40 -3.94 -39.99
N GLU A 5 -1.98 -5.15 -39.97
CA GLU A 5 -2.00 -6.01 -38.77
C GLU A 5 -0.60 -6.53 -38.42
N ALA A 6 0.19 -6.90 -39.42
CA ALA A 6 1.57 -7.36 -39.22
C ALA A 6 2.46 -6.27 -38.62
N GLN A 7 2.28 -5.02 -39.03
CA GLN A 7 3.04 -3.88 -38.50
C GLN A 7 2.66 -3.57 -37.04
N ALA A 8 1.38 -3.69 -36.68
CA ALA A 8 0.94 -3.53 -35.29
C ALA A 8 1.55 -4.61 -34.38
N VAL A 9 1.54 -5.88 -34.81
CA VAL A 9 2.13 -6.99 -34.06
C VAL A 9 3.64 -6.78 -33.85
N LEU A 10 4.37 -6.36 -34.88
CA LEU A 10 5.80 -6.03 -34.77
C LEU A 10 6.06 -4.91 -33.75
N ASN A 11 5.25 -3.85 -33.76
CA ASN A 11 5.38 -2.76 -32.80
C ASN A 11 5.15 -3.21 -31.35
N PHE A 12 4.18 -4.09 -31.10
CA PHE A 12 3.95 -4.66 -29.77
C PHE A 12 5.08 -5.57 -29.32
N VAL A 13 5.69 -6.33 -30.23
CA VAL A 13 6.87 -7.17 -29.91
C VAL A 13 8.08 -6.29 -29.54
N TYR A 14 8.36 -5.25 -30.32
CA TYR A 14 9.44 -4.32 -29.99
C TYR A 14 9.21 -3.58 -28.67
N LEU A 15 7.96 -3.14 -28.40
CA LEU A 15 7.58 -2.55 -27.12
C LEU A 15 7.76 -3.56 -25.98
N GLY A 16 7.33 -4.81 -26.15
CA GLY A 16 7.46 -5.86 -25.12
C GLY A 16 8.91 -6.18 -24.77
N ILE A 17 9.79 -6.27 -25.77
CA ILE A 17 11.23 -6.47 -25.54
C ILE A 17 11.81 -5.24 -24.82
N GLY A 18 11.46 -4.03 -25.27
CA GLY A 18 11.90 -2.80 -24.64
C GLY A 18 11.47 -2.68 -23.18
N THR A 19 10.19 -2.94 -22.87
CA THR A 19 9.68 -2.89 -21.50
C THR A 19 10.28 -3.96 -20.62
N ALA A 20 10.53 -5.17 -21.13
CA ALA A 20 11.20 -6.22 -20.38
C ALA A 20 12.62 -5.81 -19.98
N VAL A 21 13.41 -5.30 -20.91
CA VAL A 21 14.78 -4.84 -20.65
C VAL A 21 14.79 -3.68 -19.67
N VAL A 22 13.96 -2.66 -19.88
CA VAL A 22 13.89 -1.48 -19.00
C VAL A 22 13.41 -1.86 -17.60
N SER A 23 12.39 -2.72 -17.46
CA SER A 23 11.89 -3.16 -16.16
C SER A 23 12.93 -3.97 -15.40
N PHE A 24 13.64 -4.85 -16.11
CA PHE A 24 14.73 -5.63 -15.52
C PHE A 24 15.86 -4.73 -15.01
N LEU A 25 16.29 -3.74 -15.81
CA LEU A 25 17.30 -2.77 -15.42
C LEU A 25 16.83 -1.91 -14.25
N GLN A 26 15.59 -1.43 -14.28
CA GLN A 26 15.01 -0.61 -13.22
C GLN A 26 15.04 -1.34 -11.88
N VAL A 27 14.49 -2.55 -11.82
CA VAL A 27 14.43 -3.35 -10.59
C VAL A 27 15.84 -3.73 -10.14
N SER A 28 16.69 -4.20 -11.05
CA SER A 28 18.07 -4.60 -10.70
C SER A 28 18.89 -3.43 -10.13
N CYS A 29 18.86 -2.26 -10.79
CA CYS A 29 19.59 -1.08 -10.33
C CYS A 29 19.12 -0.60 -8.95
N TRP A 30 17.81 -0.59 -8.72
CA TRP A 30 17.25 -0.18 -7.43
C TRP A 30 17.56 -1.18 -6.32
N THR A 31 17.42 -2.48 -6.57
CA THR A 31 17.75 -3.53 -5.60
C THR A 31 19.24 -3.53 -5.25
N ILE A 32 20.14 -3.44 -6.24
CA ILE A 32 21.59 -3.37 -6.00
C ILE A 32 21.95 -2.12 -5.18
N THR A 33 21.33 -0.99 -5.49
CA THR A 33 21.58 0.27 -4.75
C THR A 33 21.08 0.16 -3.31
N GLY A 34 19.88 -0.38 -3.09
CA GLY A 34 19.32 -0.64 -1.76
C GLY A 34 20.22 -1.55 -0.92
N GLU A 35 20.67 -2.68 -1.49
CA GLU A 35 21.58 -3.63 -0.84
C GLU A 35 22.92 -3.00 -0.42
N ARG A 36 23.53 -2.20 -1.31
CA ARG A 36 24.79 -1.51 -1.02
C ARG A 36 24.63 -0.50 0.12
N GLN A 37 23.56 0.29 0.12
CA GLN A 37 23.30 1.26 1.18
C GLN A 37 22.99 0.57 2.51
N ALA A 38 22.16 -0.46 2.49
CA ALA A 38 21.84 -1.25 3.67
C ALA A 38 23.10 -1.87 4.30
N THR A 39 23.96 -2.49 3.49
CA THR A 39 25.23 -3.07 3.96
C THR A 39 26.15 -2.00 4.58
N ARG A 40 26.24 -0.82 3.96
CA ARG A 40 27.02 0.30 4.52
C ARG A 40 26.45 0.77 5.86
N ILE A 41 25.14 0.91 5.97
CA ILE A 41 24.47 1.30 7.22
C ILE A 41 24.71 0.25 8.31
N ARG A 42 24.56 -1.05 8.02
CA ARG A 42 24.88 -2.15 8.96
C ARG A 42 26.32 -2.05 9.46
N SER A 43 27.27 -1.81 8.56
CA SER A 43 28.69 -1.71 8.93
C SER A 43 29.00 -0.49 9.81
N LEU A 44 28.41 0.66 9.51
CA LEU A 44 28.58 1.89 10.29
C LEU A 44 27.90 1.78 11.65
N TYR A 45 26.69 1.21 11.70
CA TYR A 45 25.95 0.96 12.93
C TYR A 45 26.75 0.05 13.87
N LEU A 46 27.23 -1.10 13.38
CA LEU A 46 28.04 -2.01 14.18
C LEU A 46 29.33 -1.35 14.67
N LYS A 47 30.01 -0.58 13.81
CA LYS A 47 31.22 0.17 14.18
C LYS A 47 30.97 1.21 15.27
N SER A 48 29.83 1.90 15.23
CA SER A 48 29.44 2.88 16.24
C SER A 48 29.05 2.22 17.56
N VAL A 49 28.29 1.12 17.52
CA VAL A 49 27.90 0.36 18.72
C VAL A 49 29.12 -0.23 19.43
N LEU A 50 30.09 -0.78 18.68
CA LEU A 50 31.35 -1.30 19.25
C LEU A 50 32.26 -0.22 19.86
N ARG A 51 31.99 1.07 19.60
CA ARG A 51 32.74 2.20 20.15
C ARG A 51 32.09 2.82 21.39
N GLN A 52 30.90 2.37 21.81
CA GLN A 52 30.25 2.88 23.00
C GLN A 52 30.77 2.21 24.28
N ASP A 53 30.75 2.98 25.37
CA ASP A 53 31.18 2.53 26.68
C ASP A 53 30.26 1.46 27.27
N ILE A 54 30.81 0.62 28.14
CA ILE A 54 30.10 -0.48 28.81
C ILE A 54 28.86 0.01 29.59
N ALA A 55 28.89 1.24 30.11
CA ALA A 55 27.74 1.87 30.77
C ALA A 55 26.52 2.04 29.84
N PHE A 56 26.71 2.19 28.53
CA PHE A 56 25.62 2.26 27.56
C PHE A 56 24.91 0.90 27.40
N PHE A 57 25.66 -0.20 27.47
CA PHE A 57 25.11 -1.55 27.41
C PHE A 57 24.40 -1.97 28.71
N ASP A 58 24.78 -1.39 29.85
CA ASP A 58 24.12 -1.63 31.14
C ASP A 58 22.83 -0.80 31.34
N VAL A 59 22.75 0.41 30.76
CA VAL A 59 21.63 1.35 30.99
C VAL A 59 20.60 1.38 29.86
N GLU A 60 21.01 1.29 28.58
CA GLU A 60 20.11 1.59 27.45
C GLU A 60 19.88 0.42 26.46
N MET A 61 20.76 -0.59 26.36
CA MET A 61 20.60 -1.67 25.36
C MET A 61 21.12 -3.04 25.79
N THR A 62 20.22 -4.03 25.82
CA THR A 62 20.62 -5.47 25.86
C THR A 62 21.17 -5.90 24.50
N THR A 63 22.20 -6.76 24.48
CA THR A 63 22.87 -7.27 23.26
C THR A 63 21.90 -7.85 22.22
N GLY A 64 20.77 -8.43 22.66
CA GLY A 64 19.72 -8.93 21.78
C GLY A 64 18.94 -7.84 21.02
N GLN A 65 18.76 -6.65 21.60
CA GLN A 65 18.08 -5.53 20.94
C GLN A 65 18.96 -4.91 19.84
N VAL A 66 20.28 -4.89 20.03
CA VAL A 66 21.23 -4.42 19.00
C VAL A 66 21.17 -5.29 17.76
N VAL A 67 21.17 -6.63 17.93
CA VAL A 67 21.07 -7.58 16.82
C VAL A 67 19.70 -7.50 16.15
N SER A 68 18.63 -7.34 16.94
CA SER A 68 17.27 -7.17 16.43
C SER A 68 17.12 -5.89 15.59
N ARG A 69 17.62 -4.74 16.06
CA ARG A 69 17.60 -3.47 15.29
C ARG A 69 18.49 -3.53 14.05
N MET A 70 19.68 -4.13 14.16
CA MET A 70 20.59 -4.28 13.02
C MET A 70 19.98 -5.15 11.91
N SER A 71 19.25 -6.20 12.27
CA SER A 71 18.59 -7.08 11.29
C SER A 71 17.27 -6.50 10.80
N GLY A 72 16.37 -6.08 11.70
CA GLY A 72 15.03 -5.60 11.37
C GLY A 72 15.00 -4.21 10.71
N ASP A 73 15.56 -3.20 11.38
CA ASP A 73 15.48 -1.81 10.90
C ASP A 73 16.26 -1.63 9.60
N THR A 74 17.40 -2.32 9.45
CA THR A 74 18.19 -2.20 8.22
C THR A 74 17.54 -2.93 7.04
N VAL A 75 16.79 -4.01 7.26
CA VAL A 75 15.98 -4.65 6.21
C VAL A 75 14.83 -3.74 5.79
N LEU A 76 14.16 -3.09 6.74
CA LEU A 76 13.12 -2.09 6.44
C LEU A 76 13.67 -0.92 5.62
N VAL A 77 14.85 -0.40 5.98
CA VAL A 77 15.52 0.67 5.23
C VAL A 77 15.94 0.18 3.83
N GLN A 78 16.39 -1.06 3.71
CA GLN A 78 16.75 -1.67 2.43
C GLN A 78 15.53 -1.78 1.50
N ASP A 79 14.40 -2.25 2.02
CA ASP A 79 13.15 -2.39 1.27
C ASP A 79 12.60 -1.01 0.86
N ALA A 80 12.62 -0.06 1.79
CA ALA A 80 12.19 1.31 1.56
C ALA A 80 13.02 2.02 0.50
N ILE A 81 14.34 1.87 0.52
CA ILE A 81 15.24 2.51 -0.46
C ILE A 81 15.19 1.76 -1.79
N GLY A 82 15.26 0.43 -1.78
CA GLY A 82 15.36 -0.37 -3.00
C GLY A 82 14.05 -0.43 -3.79
N GLU A 83 13.13 -1.27 -3.36
CA GLU A 83 11.94 -1.63 -4.16
C GLU A 83 10.91 -0.50 -4.19
N LYS A 84 10.64 0.13 -3.04
CA LYS A 84 9.57 1.12 -2.90
C LYS A 84 9.82 2.39 -3.71
N VAL A 85 11.06 2.92 -3.72
CA VAL A 85 11.36 4.14 -4.50
C VAL A 85 11.26 3.86 -6.00
N GLY A 86 11.74 2.70 -6.46
CA GLY A 86 11.62 2.29 -7.86
C GLY A 86 10.17 2.20 -8.32
N LYS A 87 9.32 1.57 -7.50
CA LYS A 87 7.88 1.50 -7.75
C LYS A 87 7.22 2.87 -7.71
N PHE A 88 7.54 3.71 -6.73
CA PHE A 88 6.99 5.07 -6.63
C PHE A 88 7.31 5.89 -7.88
N LEU A 89 8.55 5.87 -8.36
CA LEU A 89 8.94 6.59 -9.57
C LEU A 89 8.19 6.06 -10.81
N GLN A 90 7.99 4.74 -10.89
CA GLN A 90 7.21 4.09 -11.95
C GLN A 90 5.75 4.57 -11.94
N LEU A 91 5.14 4.62 -10.75
CA LEU A 91 3.75 5.06 -10.55
C LEU A 91 3.58 6.53 -10.94
N VAL A 92 4.49 7.41 -10.49
CA VAL A 92 4.49 8.83 -10.87
C VAL A 92 4.67 9.02 -12.38
N ALA A 93 5.60 8.29 -13.00
CA ALA A 93 5.81 8.36 -14.45
C ALA A 93 4.57 7.87 -15.22
N THR A 94 3.91 6.81 -14.75
CA THR A 94 2.70 6.26 -15.36
C THR A 94 1.52 7.21 -15.21
N PHE A 95 1.39 7.85 -14.05
CA PHE A 95 0.39 8.89 -13.80
C PHE A 95 0.56 10.06 -14.76
N ILE A 96 1.75 10.68 -14.81
CA ILE A 96 2.03 11.82 -15.68
C ILE A 96 1.87 11.43 -17.15
N GLY A 97 2.43 10.29 -17.56
CA GLY A 97 2.33 9.78 -18.93
C GLY A 97 0.89 9.51 -19.37
N GLY A 98 0.08 8.88 -18.50
CA GLY A 98 -1.34 8.63 -18.75
C GLY A 98 -2.14 9.92 -18.92
N PHE A 99 -1.89 10.92 -18.07
CA PHE A 99 -2.52 12.24 -18.21
C PHE A 99 -2.12 12.95 -19.50
N VAL A 100 -0.84 12.96 -19.85
CA VAL A 100 -0.36 13.60 -21.09
C VAL A 100 -1.01 12.95 -22.31
N VAL A 101 -1.04 11.62 -22.39
CA VAL A 101 -1.68 10.89 -23.50
C VAL A 101 -3.18 11.20 -23.55
N ALA A 102 -3.87 11.24 -22.41
CA ALA A 102 -5.29 11.55 -22.32
C ALA A 102 -5.61 12.98 -22.82
N PHE A 103 -4.82 13.97 -22.42
CA PHE A 103 -5.00 15.37 -22.86
C PHE A 103 -4.68 15.57 -24.35
N VAL A 104 -3.68 14.86 -24.89
CA VAL A 104 -3.33 14.92 -26.32
C VAL A 104 -4.42 14.30 -27.19
N LYS A 105 -5.01 13.18 -26.75
CA LYS A 105 -6.03 12.47 -27.53
C LYS A 105 -7.42 13.09 -27.46
N GLY A 106 -7.80 13.70 -26.34
CA GLY A 106 -9.12 14.31 -26.20
C GLY A 106 -9.34 15.03 -24.89
N TRP A 107 -9.14 16.35 -24.91
CA TRP A 107 -9.24 17.21 -23.73
C TRP A 107 -10.65 17.23 -23.08
N LEU A 108 -11.72 17.04 -23.85
CA LEU A 108 -13.09 17.02 -23.30
C LEU A 108 -13.36 15.76 -22.47
N LEU A 109 -12.89 14.59 -22.93
CA LEU A 109 -13.09 13.33 -22.21
C LEU A 109 -12.15 13.24 -21.00
N SER A 110 -10.92 13.73 -21.11
CA SER A 110 -9.98 13.77 -20.00
C SER A 110 -10.47 14.65 -18.84
N LEU A 111 -11.13 15.78 -19.12
CA LEU A 111 -11.74 16.63 -18.09
C LEU A 111 -12.87 15.93 -17.32
N VAL A 112 -13.73 15.18 -18.03
CA VAL A 112 -14.81 14.41 -17.39
C VAL A 112 -14.22 13.34 -16.48
N MET A 113 -13.17 12.65 -16.92
CA MET A 113 -12.49 11.66 -16.09
C MET A 113 -11.79 12.28 -14.88
N LEU A 114 -11.14 13.44 -15.06
CA LEU A 114 -10.52 14.18 -13.97
C LEU A 114 -11.55 14.58 -12.91
N ALA A 115 -12.77 14.94 -13.32
CA ALA A 115 -13.87 15.25 -12.39
C ALA A 115 -14.36 14.02 -11.59
N CYS A 116 -14.15 12.80 -12.10
CA CYS A 116 -14.49 11.56 -11.39
C CYS A 116 -13.44 11.13 -10.36
N ILE A 117 -12.21 11.66 -10.41
CA ILE A 117 -11.14 11.29 -9.48
C ILE A 117 -11.41 11.78 -8.04
N PRO A 118 -11.76 13.05 -7.77
CA PRO A 118 -11.98 13.53 -6.41
C PRO A 118 -13.04 12.74 -5.63
N PRO A 119 -14.21 12.40 -6.20
CA PRO A 119 -15.20 11.55 -5.52
C PRO A 119 -14.64 10.19 -5.09
N VAL A 120 -13.85 9.54 -5.95
CA VAL A 120 -13.20 8.24 -5.65
C VAL A 120 -12.17 8.40 -4.53
N VAL A 121 -11.34 9.44 -4.59
CA VAL A 121 -10.32 9.74 -3.57
C VAL A 121 -10.97 10.06 -2.22
N ILE A 122 -12.06 10.84 -2.20
CA ILE A 122 -12.78 11.18 -0.97
C ILE A 122 -13.43 9.92 -0.36
N ALA A 123 -14.10 9.10 -1.17
CA ALA A 123 -14.71 7.86 -0.70
C ALA A 123 -13.65 6.88 -0.16
N GLY A 124 -12.57 6.66 -0.92
CA GLY A 124 -11.46 5.82 -0.51
C GLY A 124 -10.80 6.32 0.78
N GLY A 125 -10.47 7.62 0.84
CA GLY A 125 -9.86 8.24 2.01
C GLY A 125 -10.75 8.20 3.25
N ALA A 126 -12.06 8.37 3.11
CA ALA A 126 -13.01 8.24 4.20
C ALA A 126 -13.05 6.80 4.73
N VAL A 127 -13.15 5.80 3.85
CA VAL A 127 -13.12 4.37 4.20
C VAL A 127 -11.81 4.02 4.90
N SER A 128 -10.67 4.40 4.34
CA SER A 128 -9.35 4.15 4.94
C SER A 128 -9.25 4.75 6.33
N LYS A 129 -9.70 6.00 6.53
CA LYS A 129 -9.66 6.66 7.85
C LYS A 129 -10.53 5.95 8.89
N ILE A 130 -11.73 5.52 8.49
CA ILE A 130 -12.63 4.78 9.39
C ILE A 130 -12.02 3.41 9.72
N LEU A 131 -11.51 2.70 8.71
CA LEU A 131 -10.89 1.39 8.86
C LEU A 131 -9.68 1.45 9.80
N THR A 132 -8.76 2.39 9.59
CA THR A 132 -7.60 2.59 10.47
C THR A 132 -8.02 2.90 11.90
N LYS A 133 -9.09 3.69 12.10
CA LYS A 133 -9.59 4.01 13.44
C LYS A 133 -10.17 2.78 14.16
N ILE A 134 -10.93 1.95 13.45
CA ILE A 134 -11.51 0.71 14.03
C ILE A 134 -10.38 -0.28 14.34
N SER A 135 -9.48 -0.49 13.39
CA SER A 135 -8.33 -1.40 13.53
C SER A 135 -7.43 -0.99 14.70
N SER A 136 -7.11 0.31 14.83
CA SER A 136 -6.33 0.83 15.96
C SER A 136 -7.00 0.58 17.31
N LYS A 137 -8.33 0.74 17.41
CA LYS A 137 -9.08 0.50 18.66
C LYS A 137 -9.17 -0.99 19.00
N GLY A 138 -9.25 -1.85 17.98
CA GLY A 138 -9.18 -3.30 18.12
C GLY A 138 -7.81 -3.74 18.64
N GLN A 139 -6.74 -3.19 18.05
CA GLN A 139 -5.36 -3.46 18.45
C GLN A 139 -5.06 -2.99 19.87
N GLU A 140 -5.56 -1.82 20.29
CA GLU A 140 -5.43 -1.33 21.67
C GLU A 140 -6.08 -2.30 22.67
N SER A 141 -7.32 -2.72 22.39
CA SER A 141 -8.03 -3.68 23.27
C SER A 141 -7.35 -5.05 23.32
N TYR A 142 -6.71 -5.46 22.22
CA TYR A 142 -5.91 -6.68 22.17
C TYR A 142 -4.60 -6.55 22.97
N SER A 143 -3.93 -5.40 22.88
CA SER A 143 -2.74 -5.08 23.67
C SER A 143 -3.05 -5.06 25.16
N ASP A 144 -4.18 -4.48 25.58
CA ASP A 144 -4.62 -4.50 26.97
C ASP A 144 -4.85 -5.93 27.47
N ALA A 145 -5.43 -6.80 26.64
CA ALA A 145 -5.59 -8.21 26.97
C ALA A 145 -4.24 -8.92 27.15
N GLY A 146 -3.27 -8.61 26.30
CA GLY A 146 -1.88 -9.07 26.42
C GLY A 146 -1.24 -8.64 27.74
N ASN A 147 -1.39 -7.36 28.12
CA ASN A 147 -0.88 -6.82 29.38
C ASN A 147 -1.47 -7.56 30.59
N VAL A 148 -2.77 -7.89 30.58
CA VAL A 148 -3.40 -8.67 31.66
C VAL A 148 -2.80 -10.06 31.78
N VAL A 149 -2.53 -10.73 30.65
CA VAL A 149 -1.87 -12.04 30.64
C VAL A 149 -0.45 -11.93 31.16
N GLU A 150 0.31 -10.94 30.72
CA GLU A 150 1.68 -10.71 31.15
C GLU A 150 1.77 -10.46 32.66
N GLN A 151 0.89 -9.62 33.21
CA GLN A 151 0.80 -9.38 34.66
C GLN A 151 0.43 -10.65 35.43
N THR A 152 -0.53 -11.42 34.91
CA THR A 152 -1.02 -12.66 35.56
C THR A 152 0.06 -13.74 35.57
N LEU A 153 0.80 -13.90 34.46
CA LEU A 153 1.91 -14.86 34.36
C LEU A 153 3.12 -14.39 35.18
N GLY A 154 3.45 -13.10 35.16
CA GLY A 154 4.53 -12.52 35.96
C GLY A 154 4.30 -12.68 37.47
N ALA A 155 3.05 -12.58 37.92
CA ALA A 155 2.66 -12.74 39.32
C ALA A 155 1.95 -14.08 39.63
N ILE A 156 2.21 -15.13 38.85
CA ILE A 156 1.42 -16.38 38.90
C ILE A 156 1.33 -17.00 40.29
N LYS A 157 2.42 -16.98 41.08
CA LYS A 157 2.41 -17.49 42.46
C LYS A 157 1.44 -16.73 43.35
N THR A 158 1.34 -15.42 43.19
CA THR A 158 0.40 -14.58 43.94
C THR A 158 -1.04 -14.86 43.51
N VAL A 159 -1.30 -14.95 42.20
CA VAL A 159 -2.65 -15.22 41.67
C VAL A 159 -3.19 -16.56 42.17
N VAL A 160 -2.36 -17.61 42.14
CA VAL A 160 -2.72 -18.94 42.66
C VAL A 160 -2.95 -18.90 44.17
N SER A 161 -2.08 -18.21 44.93
CA SER A 161 -2.21 -18.12 46.39
C SER A 161 -3.50 -17.41 46.85
N PHE A 162 -3.99 -16.46 46.06
CA PHE A 162 -5.26 -15.75 46.30
C PHE A 162 -6.47 -16.36 45.57
N ASN A 163 -6.30 -17.50 44.88
CA ASN A 163 -7.34 -18.16 44.08
C ASN A 163 -7.97 -17.23 43.01
N GLY A 164 -7.18 -16.28 42.49
CA GLY A 164 -7.60 -15.19 41.60
C GLY A 164 -7.72 -15.56 40.11
N GLU A 165 -7.49 -16.83 39.75
CA GLU A 165 -7.48 -17.30 38.35
C GLU A 165 -8.77 -16.98 37.61
N LYS A 166 -9.92 -17.17 38.25
CA LYS A 166 -11.24 -16.88 37.65
C LYS A 166 -11.41 -15.40 37.32
N GLN A 167 -10.87 -14.51 38.16
CA GLN A 167 -10.92 -13.06 37.94
C GLN A 167 -10.01 -12.64 36.78
N ALA A 168 -8.82 -13.23 36.68
CA ALA A 168 -7.90 -12.99 35.57
C ALA A 168 -8.52 -13.45 34.23
N ILE A 169 -9.10 -14.65 34.19
CA ILE A 169 -9.79 -15.19 33.00
C ILE A 169 -10.99 -14.32 32.61
N ALA A 170 -11.80 -13.88 33.58
CA ALA A 170 -12.94 -12.99 33.30
C ALA A 170 -12.49 -11.64 32.71
N SER A 171 -11.40 -11.08 33.23
CA SER A 171 -10.83 -9.82 32.74
C SER A 171 -10.26 -9.96 31.32
N TYR A 172 -9.53 -11.04 31.05
CA TYR A 172 -9.03 -11.37 29.71
C TYR A 172 -10.17 -11.57 28.71
N ASN A 173 -11.17 -12.38 29.05
CA ASN A 173 -12.34 -12.63 28.18
C ASN A 173 -13.10 -11.35 27.85
N LYS A 174 -13.23 -10.41 28.80
CA LYS A 174 -13.87 -9.11 28.56
C LYS A 174 -13.12 -8.28 27.51
N LEU A 175 -11.79 -8.23 27.61
CA LEU A 175 -10.94 -7.46 26.69
C LEU A 175 -10.87 -8.10 25.30
N ILE A 176 -10.71 -9.42 25.23
CA ILE A 176 -10.71 -10.17 23.96
C ILE A 176 -12.06 -10.09 23.27
N HIS A 177 -13.18 -10.16 23.99
CA HIS A 177 -14.50 -10.02 23.38
C HIS A 177 -14.69 -8.62 22.76
N LYS A 178 -14.16 -7.57 23.41
CA LYS A 178 -14.15 -6.21 22.86
C LYS A 178 -13.29 -6.11 21.58
N ALA A 179 -12.11 -6.73 21.58
CA ALA A 179 -11.25 -6.80 20.40
C ALA A 179 -11.93 -7.58 19.24
N TYR A 180 -12.59 -8.70 19.54
CA TYR A 180 -13.34 -9.49 18.56
C TYR A 180 -14.48 -8.69 17.93
N LYS A 181 -15.25 -7.94 18.73
CA LYS A 181 -16.33 -7.09 18.22
C LYS A 181 -15.78 -5.99 17.31
N ALA A 182 -14.66 -5.37 17.67
CA ALA A 182 -13.98 -4.38 16.82
C ALA A 182 -13.52 -5.00 15.50
N ALA A 183 -12.95 -6.21 15.50
CA ALA A 183 -12.55 -6.92 14.29
C ALA A 183 -13.75 -7.31 13.40
N ALA A 184 -14.89 -7.68 14.00
CA ALA A 184 -16.12 -7.94 13.26
C ALA A 184 -16.68 -6.67 12.59
N GLU A 185 -16.69 -5.55 13.31
CA GLU A 185 -17.07 -4.23 12.76
C GLU A 185 -16.07 -3.76 11.68
N GLU A 186 -14.78 -4.05 11.84
CA GLU A 186 -13.74 -3.78 10.85
C GLU A 186 -14.02 -4.52 9.54
N GLY A 187 -14.30 -5.83 9.62
CA GLY A 187 -14.64 -6.64 8.46
C GLY A 187 -15.88 -6.14 7.72
N LEU A 188 -16.94 -5.77 8.46
CA LEU A 188 -18.16 -5.22 7.88
C LEU A 188 -17.90 -3.85 7.20
N THR A 189 -17.14 -2.98 7.87
CA THR A 189 -16.78 -1.65 7.36
C THR A 189 -15.89 -1.75 6.14
N ASN A 190 -14.95 -2.69 6.12
CA ASN A 190 -14.10 -2.95 4.97
C ASN A 190 -14.92 -3.45 3.78
N GLY A 191 -15.85 -4.39 4.01
CA GLY A 191 -16.73 -4.91 2.97
C GLY A 191 -17.61 -3.82 2.34
N PHE A 192 -18.34 -3.06 3.16
CA PHE A 192 -19.16 -1.94 2.68
C PHE A 192 -18.33 -0.81 2.08
N GLY A 193 -17.18 -0.50 2.68
CA GLY A 193 -16.28 0.55 2.22
C GLY A 193 -15.70 0.23 0.85
N MET A 194 -15.12 -0.95 0.68
CA MET A 194 -14.55 -1.41 -0.58
C MET A 194 -15.64 -1.57 -1.65
N GLY A 195 -16.82 -2.07 -1.28
CA GLY A 195 -17.99 -2.12 -2.17
C GLY A 195 -18.44 -0.73 -2.66
N SER A 196 -18.46 0.27 -1.78
CA SER A 196 -18.82 1.64 -2.14
C SER A 196 -17.81 2.28 -3.12
N VAL A 197 -16.51 2.01 -2.94
CA VAL A 197 -15.46 2.50 -3.84
C VAL A 197 -15.59 1.85 -5.22
N PHE A 198 -15.80 0.52 -5.28
CA PHE A 198 -16.01 -0.17 -6.55
C PHE A 198 -17.29 0.31 -7.26
N PHE A 199 -18.36 0.58 -6.53
CA PHE A 199 -19.59 1.09 -7.10
C PHE A 199 -19.37 2.46 -7.78
N ILE A 200 -18.68 3.39 -7.12
CA ILE A 200 -18.33 4.70 -7.70
C ILE A 200 -17.41 4.52 -8.91
N PHE A 201 -16.44 3.61 -8.83
CA PHE A 201 -15.52 3.30 -9.91
C PHE A 201 -16.26 2.82 -11.17
N PHE A 202 -17.12 1.80 -11.07
CA PHE A 202 -17.90 1.31 -12.20
C PHE A 202 -18.91 2.34 -12.71
N SER A 203 -19.49 3.16 -11.83
CA SER A 203 -20.39 4.25 -12.24
C SER A 203 -19.65 5.32 -13.06
N SER A 204 -18.43 5.69 -12.66
CA SER A 204 -17.58 6.62 -13.40
C SER A 204 -17.21 6.07 -14.78
N TYR A 205 -16.94 4.77 -14.87
CA TYR A 205 -16.67 4.07 -16.12
C TYR A 205 -17.88 4.08 -17.07
N GLY A 206 -19.08 3.83 -16.52
CA GLY A 206 -20.33 3.93 -17.28
C GLY A 206 -20.58 5.33 -17.83
N LEU A 207 -20.38 6.36 -17.00
CA LEU A 207 -20.48 7.76 -17.42
C LEU A 207 -19.49 8.11 -18.52
N ALA A 208 -18.25 7.63 -18.40
CA ALA A 208 -17.21 7.83 -19.39
C ALA A 208 -17.54 7.22 -20.75
N ILE A 209 -18.04 5.99 -20.78
CA ILE A 209 -18.44 5.33 -22.03
C ILE A 209 -19.66 6.03 -22.64
N TRP A 210 -20.65 6.40 -21.82
CA TRP A 210 -21.83 7.10 -22.30
C TRP A 210 -21.50 8.46 -22.90
N TYR A 211 -20.69 9.27 -22.20
CA TYR A 211 -20.24 10.57 -22.69
C TYR A 211 -19.29 10.43 -23.89
N GLY A 212 -18.39 9.45 -23.85
CA GLY A 212 -17.52 9.09 -24.97
C GLY A 212 -18.31 8.76 -26.23
N GLY A 213 -19.35 7.92 -26.12
CA GLY A 213 -20.25 7.59 -27.23
C GLY A 213 -20.95 8.82 -27.82
N LYS A 214 -21.39 9.76 -26.97
CA LYS A 214 -21.95 11.04 -27.44
C LYS A 214 -20.91 11.91 -28.18
N LEU A 215 -19.65 11.82 -27.79
CA LEU A 215 -18.52 12.52 -28.44
C LEU A 215 -18.20 11.97 -29.83
N ILE A 216 -18.35 10.65 -30.04
CA ILE A 216 -18.22 10.01 -31.37
C ILE A 216 -19.22 10.64 -32.34
N ILE A 217 -20.49 10.72 -31.91
CA ILE A 217 -21.60 11.17 -32.76
C ILE A 217 -21.51 12.69 -33.03
N SER A 218 -21.13 13.49 -32.03
CA SER A 218 -21.16 14.95 -32.12
C SER A 218 -19.89 15.59 -32.69
N LYS A 219 -18.72 14.98 -32.47
CA LYS A 219 -17.42 15.56 -32.83
C LYS A 219 -16.51 14.64 -33.65
N GLY A 220 -17.00 13.46 -34.05
CA GLY A 220 -16.26 12.55 -34.92
C GLY A 220 -15.03 11.91 -34.26
N TYR A 221 -15.01 11.76 -32.93
CA TYR A 221 -13.97 11.01 -32.24
C TYR A 221 -13.97 9.55 -32.71
N SER A 222 -12.79 8.96 -32.91
CA SER A 222 -12.67 7.52 -33.17
C SER A 222 -12.89 6.74 -31.88
N GLY A 223 -13.58 5.59 -31.98
CA GLY A 223 -13.77 4.69 -30.83
C GLY A 223 -12.44 4.23 -30.21
N GLY A 224 -11.39 4.12 -31.03
CA GLY A 224 -10.04 3.79 -30.56
C GLY A 224 -9.44 4.87 -29.66
N ASP A 225 -9.71 6.16 -29.92
CA ASP A 225 -9.19 7.25 -29.09
C ASP A 225 -9.88 7.29 -27.72
N ILE A 226 -11.17 6.99 -27.66
CA ILE A 226 -11.93 6.93 -26.41
C ILE A 226 -11.43 5.79 -25.53
N ILE A 227 -11.26 4.60 -26.11
CA ILE A 227 -10.72 3.43 -25.40
C ILE A 227 -9.31 3.74 -24.89
N ASN A 228 -8.47 4.37 -25.71
CA ASN A 228 -7.11 4.72 -25.32
C ASN A 228 -7.06 5.76 -24.19
N ILE A 229 -7.91 6.81 -24.24
CA ILE A 229 -8.04 7.81 -23.16
C ILE A 229 -8.52 7.14 -21.87
N LEU A 230 -9.51 6.25 -21.98
CA LEU A 230 -10.10 5.57 -20.83
C LEU A 230 -9.11 4.61 -20.16
N PHE A 231 -8.36 3.81 -20.94
CA PHE A 231 -7.26 3.00 -20.40
C PHE A 231 -6.14 3.86 -19.82
N ALA A 232 -5.71 4.92 -20.50
CA ALA A 232 -4.63 5.79 -20.02
C ALA A 232 -4.99 6.46 -18.67
N VAL A 233 -6.22 6.95 -18.52
CA VAL A 233 -6.69 7.56 -17.27
C VAL A 233 -6.93 6.52 -16.19
N MET A 234 -7.44 5.33 -16.52
CA MET A 234 -7.60 4.25 -15.53
C MET A 234 -6.27 3.74 -15.01
N THR A 235 -5.31 3.47 -15.90
CA THR A 235 -3.96 3.05 -15.51
C THR A 235 -3.26 4.15 -14.71
N GLY A 236 -3.46 5.42 -15.07
CA GLY A 236 -3.00 6.56 -14.28
C GLY A 236 -3.67 6.66 -12.90
N ALA A 237 -4.99 6.51 -12.82
CA ALA A 237 -5.75 6.62 -11.57
C ALA A 237 -5.53 5.41 -10.61
N MET A 238 -5.23 4.23 -11.17
CA MET A 238 -4.81 3.04 -10.41
C MET A 238 -3.33 3.06 -10.04
N SER A 239 -2.60 4.11 -10.42
CA SER A 239 -1.23 4.36 -9.98
C SER A 239 -1.25 5.38 -8.83
N PRO A 240 -1.49 4.96 -7.57
CA PRO A 240 -1.36 5.85 -6.42
C PRO A 240 0.11 6.21 -6.13
#